data_AF-A0A919TAJ6-F1
#
_entry.id   AF-A0A919TAJ6-F1
#
_cell.length_a   1.000
_cell.length_b   1.000
_cell.length_c   1.000
_cell.angle_alpha   90.00
_cell.angle_beta   90.00
_cell.angle_gamma   90.00
#
_symmetry.space_group_name_H-M   'P 1'
#
loop_
_entity.id
_entity.type
_entity.pdbx_description
1 polymer ?
#
loop_
_entity_poly.entity_id
_entity_poly.type
_entity_poly.pdbx_seq_one_letter_code
_entity_poly.pdbx_strand_id
1 'polypeptide(L)'
;MHPVSWWAEFEQNCEQFDAASMTEALADVIVPAIPSLLLRREADHAADTMLRHLNRPANPERAERATLAALRLAATVERIDERSIGDDAGTSAAHALGLVLRGEWAPAAVAVEPLIGTARLVKAFVAALHLESFGTEIALRLLNAGRSPAIAVRSSQALGRYSWWPKWLQEIVTERVLAGTLDNETVAALKQCAFAGLSPTQARMAKRLFNAEPQLVEATASRLENLGEHPAAERLRGGCVATVAFAARLIPV
;
A
#
# COMPACT_ATOMS: atom_id res chain seq x y z
N MET A 1 -12.16 -11.41 -9.31
CA MET A 1 -11.41 -10.61 -10.29
C MET A 1 -11.86 -9.17 -10.14
N HIS A 2 -10.90 -8.26 -10.12
CA HIS A 2 -11.15 -6.84 -9.97
C HIS A 2 -11.27 -6.19 -11.36
N PRO A 3 -12.16 -5.19 -11.54
CA PRO A 3 -12.28 -4.51 -12.83
C PRO A 3 -11.07 -3.58 -13.09
N VAL A 4 -10.89 -3.17 -14.35
CA VAL A 4 -9.83 -2.21 -14.75
C VAL A 4 -9.87 -0.94 -13.90
N SER A 5 -11.06 -0.43 -13.62
CA SER A 5 -11.24 0.78 -12.80
C SER A 5 -10.68 0.63 -11.39
N TRP A 6 -10.71 -0.58 -10.81
CA TRP A 6 -10.15 -0.84 -9.49
C TRP A 6 -8.63 -0.79 -9.52
N TRP A 7 -7.99 -1.41 -10.51
CA TRP A 7 -6.53 -1.34 -10.67
C TRP A 7 -6.04 0.07 -11.03
N ALA A 8 -6.83 0.82 -11.79
CA ALA A 8 -6.50 2.21 -12.16
C ALA A 8 -6.51 3.16 -10.96
N GLU A 9 -7.23 2.85 -9.87
CA GLU A 9 -7.23 3.67 -8.66
C GLU A 9 -5.83 3.86 -8.05
N PHE A 10 -4.91 2.90 -8.23
CA PHE A 10 -3.54 3.01 -7.73
C PHE A 10 -2.78 4.18 -8.37
N GLU A 11 -2.84 4.30 -9.69
CA GLU A 11 -2.20 5.37 -10.44
C GLU A 11 -2.92 6.71 -10.20
N GLN A 12 -4.26 6.71 -10.26
CA GLN A 12 -5.08 7.92 -10.13
C GLN A 12 -4.99 8.60 -8.76
N ASN A 13 -4.62 7.87 -7.71
CA ASN A 13 -4.53 8.39 -6.35
C ASN A 13 -3.09 8.49 -5.85
N CYS A 14 -2.10 8.35 -6.74
CA CYS A 14 -0.70 8.55 -6.43
C CYS A 14 -0.21 9.86 -7.07
N GLU A 15 0.50 10.70 -6.30
CA GLU A 15 1.09 11.93 -6.84
C GLU A 15 2.28 11.65 -7.77
N GLN A 16 2.98 10.54 -7.55
CA GLN A 16 4.11 10.09 -8.37
C GLN A 16 3.94 8.61 -8.72
N PHE A 17 3.75 8.31 -9.99
CA PHE A 17 3.66 6.94 -10.48
C PHE A 17 4.86 6.65 -11.36
N ASP A 18 5.82 5.87 -10.84
CA ASP A 18 7.01 5.53 -11.61
C ASP A 18 6.74 4.39 -12.58
N ALA A 19 6.68 4.74 -13.87
CA ALA A 19 6.47 3.81 -14.96
C ALA A 19 7.51 2.69 -14.99
N ALA A 20 8.78 2.99 -14.66
CA ALA A 20 9.85 2.00 -14.65
C ALA A 20 9.60 0.95 -13.55
N SER A 21 9.41 1.40 -12.31
CA SER A 21 9.12 0.52 -11.17
C SER A 21 7.85 -0.31 -11.37
N MET A 22 6.80 0.27 -11.95
CA MET A 22 5.56 -0.46 -12.21
C MET A 22 5.74 -1.55 -13.27
N THR A 23 6.46 -1.21 -14.35
CA THR A 23 6.80 -2.15 -15.43
C THR A 23 7.66 -3.29 -14.90
N GLU A 24 8.65 -2.99 -14.05
CA GLU A 24 9.53 -3.97 -13.42
C GLU A 24 8.74 -4.90 -12.50
N ALA A 25 7.96 -4.34 -11.57
CA ALA A 25 7.19 -5.11 -10.60
C ALA A 25 6.16 -6.05 -11.27
N LEU A 26 5.56 -5.63 -12.39
CA LEU A 26 4.69 -6.52 -13.17
C LEU A 26 5.45 -7.54 -14.00
N ALA A 27 6.57 -7.18 -14.64
CA ALA A 27 7.39 -8.13 -15.36
C ALA A 27 7.89 -9.26 -14.44
N ASP A 28 8.34 -8.93 -13.23
CA ASP A 28 8.83 -9.89 -12.22
C ASP A 28 7.78 -10.92 -11.80
N VAL A 29 6.49 -10.58 -11.86
CA VAL A 29 5.41 -11.53 -11.55
C VAL A 29 4.87 -12.24 -12.79
N ILE A 30 4.84 -11.57 -13.95
CA ILE A 30 4.27 -12.10 -15.19
C ILE A 30 5.23 -13.06 -15.89
N VAL A 31 6.49 -12.68 -16.07
CA VAL A 31 7.42 -13.48 -16.89
C VAL A 31 7.63 -14.89 -16.34
N PRO A 32 7.80 -15.10 -15.01
CA PRO A 32 7.91 -16.45 -14.46
C PRO A 32 6.68 -17.33 -14.68
N ALA A 33 5.51 -16.73 -14.93
CA ALA A 33 4.26 -17.46 -15.17
C ALA A 33 4.12 -17.99 -16.61
N ILE A 34 4.98 -17.56 -17.54
CA ILE A 34 4.97 -18.02 -18.95
C ILE A 34 5.62 -19.41 -19.03
N PRO A 35 4.90 -20.52 -19.33
CA PRO A 35 5.49 -21.87 -19.30
C PRO A 35 6.50 -22.10 -20.44
N SER A 36 6.23 -21.59 -21.64
CA SER A 36 7.10 -21.74 -22.80
C SER A 36 8.43 -21.00 -22.60
N LEU A 37 9.56 -21.73 -22.58
CA LEU A 37 10.90 -21.15 -22.43
C LEU A 37 11.27 -20.17 -23.54
N LEU A 38 10.83 -20.45 -24.78
CA LEU A 38 11.09 -19.56 -25.91
C LEU A 38 10.34 -18.23 -25.72
N LEU A 39 9.06 -18.30 -25.38
CA LEU A 39 8.24 -17.11 -25.15
C LEU A 39 8.69 -16.33 -23.92
N ARG A 40 9.08 -17.04 -22.85
CA ARG A 40 9.61 -16.44 -21.62
C ARG A 40 10.88 -15.63 -21.89
N ARG A 41 11.82 -16.17 -22.66
CA ARG A 41 13.06 -15.45 -23.03
C ARG A 41 12.79 -14.20 -23.84
N GLU A 42 11.85 -14.25 -24.79
CA GLU A 42 11.45 -13.07 -25.57
C GLU A 42 10.77 -12.02 -24.68
N ALA A 43 9.91 -12.47 -23.76
CA ALA A 43 9.25 -11.63 -22.77
C ALA A 43 10.26 -10.93 -21.84
N ASP A 44 11.24 -11.67 -21.29
CA ASP A 44 12.35 -11.13 -20.48
C ASP A 44 13.12 -10.06 -21.26
N HIS A 45 13.48 -10.35 -22.52
CA HIS A 45 14.23 -9.41 -23.36
C HIS A 45 13.43 -8.14 -23.66
N ALA A 46 12.13 -8.26 -23.94
CA ALA A 46 11.25 -7.12 -24.17
C ALA A 46 11.09 -6.26 -22.91
N ALA A 47 10.91 -6.88 -21.75
CA ALA A 47 10.85 -6.19 -20.46
C ALA A 47 12.15 -5.43 -20.13
N ASP A 48 13.31 -6.07 -20.22
CA ASP A 48 14.61 -5.42 -19.98
C ASP A 48 14.86 -4.25 -20.95
N THR A 49 14.54 -4.42 -22.24
CA THR A 49 14.70 -3.35 -23.23
C THR A 49 13.80 -2.16 -22.91
N MET A 50 12.55 -2.41 -22.50
CA MET A 50 11.62 -1.35 -22.09
C MET A 50 12.07 -0.66 -20.81
N LEU A 51 12.52 -1.39 -19.79
CA LEU A 51 13.02 -0.81 -18.55
C LEU A 51 14.22 0.11 -18.78
N ARG A 52 15.14 -0.26 -19.69
CA ARG A 52 16.28 0.60 -20.07
C ARG A 52 15.84 1.90 -20.75
N HIS A 53 14.71 1.89 -21.46
CA HIS A 53 14.09 3.08 -22.03
C HIS A 53 13.41 3.92 -20.94
N LEU A 54 12.55 3.32 -20.11
CA LEU A 54 11.82 4.03 -19.05
C LEU A 54 12.77 4.69 -18.04
N ASN A 55 13.92 4.08 -17.74
CA ASN A 55 14.96 4.68 -16.90
C ASN A 55 15.72 5.85 -17.56
N ARG A 56 15.68 5.99 -18.89
CA ARG A 56 16.31 7.10 -19.64
C ARG A 56 15.42 7.51 -20.82
N PRO A 57 14.27 8.16 -20.56
CA PRO A 57 13.23 8.37 -21.57
C PRO A 57 13.65 9.35 -22.66
N ALA A 58 14.59 10.26 -22.37
CA ALA A 58 15.07 11.27 -23.32
C ALA A 58 15.93 10.69 -24.47
N ASN A 59 16.23 9.39 -24.50
CA ASN A 59 17.03 8.77 -25.55
C ASN A 59 16.13 8.13 -26.64
N PRO A 60 16.07 8.71 -27.85
CA PRO A 60 15.18 8.22 -28.91
C PRO A 60 15.55 6.83 -29.44
N GLU A 61 16.85 6.49 -29.51
CA GLU A 61 17.27 5.15 -29.94
C GLU A 61 16.78 4.06 -28.99
N ARG A 62 16.71 4.36 -27.68
CA ARG A 62 16.18 3.42 -26.70
C ARG A 62 14.67 3.26 -26.83
N ALA A 63 13.95 4.34 -27.09
CA ALA A 63 12.52 4.30 -27.35
C ALA A 63 12.18 3.43 -28.56
N GLU A 64 12.95 3.59 -29.66
CA GLU A 64 12.79 2.78 -30.87
C GLU A 64 13.09 1.30 -30.59
N ARG A 65 14.20 0.99 -29.92
CA ARG A 65 14.54 -0.41 -29.56
C ARG A 65 13.49 -1.04 -28.66
N ALA A 66 12.97 -0.30 -27.67
CA ALA A 66 11.91 -0.78 -26.78
C ALA A 66 10.62 -1.08 -27.56
N THR A 67 10.25 -0.20 -28.49
CA THR A 67 9.09 -0.39 -29.38
C THR A 67 9.28 -1.64 -30.25
N LEU A 68 10.44 -1.80 -30.88
CA LEU A 68 10.75 -2.96 -31.70
C LEU A 68 10.74 -4.27 -30.89
N ALA A 69 11.23 -4.25 -29.66
CA ALA A 69 11.20 -5.42 -28.78
C ALA A 69 9.76 -5.80 -28.38
N ALA A 70 8.91 -4.82 -28.06
CA ALA A 70 7.50 -5.05 -27.78
C ALA A 70 6.75 -5.63 -29.01
N LEU A 71 7.03 -5.12 -30.21
CA LEU A 71 6.46 -5.64 -31.46
C LEU A 71 6.92 -7.08 -31.76
N ARG A 72 8.19 -7.40 -31.51
CA ARG A 72 8.72 -8.77 -31.67
C ARG A 72 8.06 -9.76 -30.71
N LEU A 73 7.85 -9.35 -29.45
CA LEU A 73 7.09 -10.15 -28.50
C LEU A 73 5.67 -10.39 -29.02
N ALA A 74 4.96 -9.36 -29.44
CA ALA A 74 3.60 -9.48 -29.97
C ALA A 74 3.52 -10.46 -31.16
N ALA A 75 4.41 -10.29 -32.16
CA ALA A 75 4.47 -11.19 -33.32
C ALA A 75 4.85 -12.64 -32.96
N THR A 76 5.62 -12.83 -31.88
CA THR A 76 5.97 -14.16 -31.37
C THR A 76 4.79 -14.81 -30.68
N VAL A 77 4.04 -14.04 -29.88
CA VAL A 77 2.80 -14.50 -29.23
C VAL A 77 1.80 -14.92 -30.29
N GLU A 78 1.49 -14.08 -31.27
CA GLU A 78 0.55 -14.38 -32.36
C GLU A 78 0.92 -15.68 -33.07
N ARG A 79 2.19 -15.85 -33.45
CA ARG A 79 2.67 -17.06 -34.12
C ARG A 79 2.55 -18.32 -33.27
N ILE A 80 2.74 -18.22 -31.96
CA ILE A 80 2.59 -19.35 -31.04
C ILE A 80 1.11 -19.67 -30.88
N ASP A 81 0.28 -18.65 -30.71
CA ASP A 81 -1.18 -18.79 -30.55
C ASP A 81 -1.80 -19.50 -31.77
N GLU A 82 -1.45 -19.08 -32.99
CA GLU A 82 -1.89 -19.70 -34.24
C GLU A 82 -1.52 -21.19 -34.37
N ARG A 83 -0.43 -21.62 -33.72
CA ARG A 83 0.12 -22.98 -33.82
C ARG A 83 -0.27 -23.88 -32.64
N SER A 84 -0.82 -23.29 -31.59
CA SER A 84 -1.16 -23.99 -30.35
C SER A 84 -2.53 -24.64 -30.51
N ILE A 85 -2.57 -25.97 -30.69
CA ILE A 85 -3.81 -26.75 -30.67
C ILE A 85 -4.03 -27.22 -29.22
N GLY A 86 -4.65 -26.39 -28.38
CA GLY A 86 -4.97 -26.75 -26.98
C GLY A 86 -4.42 -25.76 -25.94
N ASP A 87 -3.90 -26.30 -24.83
CA ASP A 87 -3.52 -25.57 -23.60
C ASP A 87 -2.72 -24.27 -23.86
N ASP A 88 -3.05 -23.23 -23.09
CA ASP A 88 -2.37 -21.94 -23.10
C ASP A 88 -0.86 -22.12 -22.86
N ALA A 89 -0.06 -21.95 -23.92
CA ALA A 89 1.39 -22.03 -23.88
C ALA A 89 2.06 -20.85 -23.11
N GLY A 90 1.24 -20.03 -22.42
CA GLY A 90 1.61 -18.78 -21.78
C GLY A 90 1.34 -17.55 -22.65
N THR A 91 0.55 -17.68 -23.72
CA THR A 91 0.21 -16.58 -24.63
C THR A 91 -0.63 -15.53 -23.89
N SER A 92 -1.52 -15.93 -22.97
CA SER A 92 -2.28 -14.97 -22.14
C SER A 92 -1.38 -14.09 -21.27
N ALA A 93 -0.39 -14.71 -20.59
CA ALA A 93 0.56 -13.99 -19.75
C ALA A 93 1.47 -13.07 -20.58
N ALA A 94 1.94 -13.52 -21.74
CA ALA A 94 2.75 -12.70 -22.64
C ALA A 94 1.96 -11.54 -23.28
N HIS A 95 0.67 -11.75 -23.60
CA HIS A 95 -0.23 -10.67 -24.02
C HIS A 95 -0.40 -9.62 -22.92
N ALA A 96 -0.58 -10.05 -21.67
CA ALA A 96 -0.64 -9.14 -20.54
C ALA A 96 0.66 -8.35 -20.37
N LEU A 97 1.83 -8.98 -20.54
CA LEU A 97 3.10 -8.24 -20.57
C LEU A 97 3.13 -7.22 -21.70
N GLY A 98 2.61 -7.56 -22.89
CA GLY A 98 2.47 -6.60 -23.98
C GLY A 98 1.68 -5.33 -23.61
N LEU A 99 0.63 -5.46 -22.78
CA LEU A 99 -0.10 -4.31 -22.22
C LEU A 99 0.80 -3.51 -21.26
N VAL A 100 1.56 -4.17 -20.37
CA VAL A 100 2.53 -3.51 -19.48
C VAL A 100 3.54 -2.69 -20.26
N LEU A 101 4.09 -3.23 -21.35
CA LEU A 101 5.08 -2.55 -22.19
C LEU A 101 4.50 -1.31 -22.90
N ARG A 102 3.18 -1.19 -23.03
CA ARG A 102 2.49 0.00 -23.55
C ARG A 102 2.09 1.00 -22.47
N GLY A 103 2.41 0.74 -21.21
CA GLY A 103 1.95 1.53 -20.07
C GLY A 103 0.50 1.25 -19.66
N GLU A 104 -0.13 0.21 -20.21
CA GLU A 104 -1.52 -0.17 -19.89
C GLU A 104 -1.55 -1.11 -18.67
N TRP A 105 -1.07 -0.64 -17.51
CA TRP A 105 -0.88 -1.49 -16.33
C TRP A 105 -2.18 -2.05 -15.72
N ALA A 106 -3.23 -1.22 -15.64
CA ALA A 106 -4.52 -1.67 -15.10
C ALA A 106 -5.20 -2.74 -16.00
N PRO A 107 -5.28 -2.54 -17.33
CA PRO A 107 -5.68 -3.62 -18.25
C PRO A 107 -4.81 -4.87 -18.15
N ALA A 108 -3.49 -4.72 -18.06
CA ALA A 108 -2.57 -5.85 -17.90
C ALA A 108 -2.86 -6.66 -16.63
N ALA A 109 -3.12 -5.97 -15.51
CA ALA A 109 -3.44 -6.59 -14.23
C ALA A 109 -4.71 -7.44 -14.32
N VAL A 110 -5.77 -6.93 -14.96
CA VAL A 110 -7.02 -7.69 -15.18
C VAL A 110 -6.75 -8.93 -16.02
N ALA A 111 -6.00 -8.80 -17.11
CA ALA A 111 -5.72 -9.89 -18.03
C ALA A 111 -4.96 -11.04 -17.35
N VAL A 112 -4.06 -10.72 -16.41
CA VAL A 112 -3.18 -11.72 -15.78
C VAL A 112 -3.59 -12.13 -14.36
N GLU A 113 -4.58 -11.45 -13.76
CA GLU A 113 -5.10 -11.77 -12.43
C GLU A 113 -5.51 -13.25 -12.25
N PRO A 114 -6.19 -13.91 -13.23
CA PRO A 114 -6.53 -15.32 -13.11
C PRO A 114 -5.33 -16.26 -12.98
N LEU A 115 -4.20 -15.89 -13.59
CA LEU A 115 -2.98 -16.72 -13.63
C LEU A 115 -2.10 -16.49 -12.41
N ILE A 116 -1.91 -15.23 -12.01
CA ILE A 116 -0.94 -14.82 -10.98
C ILE A 116 -1.59 -14.71 -9.60
N GLY A 117 -2.88 -14.40 -9.57
CA GLY A 117 -3.65 -14.13 -8.36
C GLY A 117 -3.51 -12.68 -7.86
N THR A 118 -4.60 -12.17 -7.29
CA THR A 118 -4.72 -10.79 -6.81
C THR A 118 -3.61 -10.40 -5.82
N ALA A 119 -3.25 -11.28 -4.89
CA ALA A 119 -2.31 -10.94 -3.81
C ALA A 119 -0.90 -10.60 -4.31
N ARG A 120 -0.42 -11.28 -5.36
CA ARG A 120 0.90 -11.00 -5.96
C ARG A 120 0.86 -9.71 -6.76
N LEU A 121 -0.21 -9.49 -7.53
CA LEU A 121 -0.40 -8.24 -8.28
C LEU A 121 -0.53 -7.04 -7.36
N VAL A 122 -1.31 -7.12 -6.29
CA VAL A 122 -1.43 -6.05 -5.29
C VAL A 122 -0.06 -5.70 -4.70
N LYS A 123 0.76 -6.69 -4.37
CA LYS A 123 2.14 -6.43 -3.90
C LYS A 123 2.97 -5.70 -4.95
N ALA A 124 2.88 -6.09 -6.21
CA ALA A 124 3.58 -5.42 -7.31
C ALA A 124 3.14 -3.96 -7.47
N PHE A 125 1.82 -3.70 -7.51
CA PHE A 125 1.28 -2.33 -7.58
C PHE A 125 1.72 -1.49 -6.39
N VAL A 126 1.61 -2.01 -5.17
CA VAL A 126 1.97 -1.27 -3.95
C VAL A 126 3.49 -1.00 -3.88
N ALA A 127 4.33 -1.96 -4.30
CA ALA A 127 5.78 -1.78 -4.35
C ALA A 127 6.21 -0.70 -5.35
N ALA A 128 5.49 -0.59 -6.47
CA ALA A 128 5.78 0.41 -7.50
C ALA A 128 5.44 1.84 -7.07
N LEU A 129 4.62 2.05 -6.03
CA LEU A 129 4.16 3.37 -5.66
C LEU A 129 5.26 4.33 -5.20
N HIS A 130 6.47 3.90 -4.82
CA HIS A 130 7.65 4.76 -4.50
C HIS A 130 7.39 6.10 -3.78
N LEU A 131 6.34 6.14 -2.97
CA LEU A 131 5.91 7.35 -2.28
C LEU A 131 6.81 7.56 -1.05
N GLU A 132 7.30 8.79 -0.90
CA GLU A 132 8.09 9.16 0.27
C GLU A 132 7.28 8.94 1.55
N SER A 133 7.85 8.21 2.52
CA SER A 133 7.18 7.85 3.77
C SER A 133 5.87 7.05 3.60
N PHE A 134 5.81 6.12 2.63
CA PHE A 134 4.63 5.29 2.41
C PHE A 134 4.57 4.04 3.30
N GLY A 135 3.42 3.83 3.94
CA GLY A 135 3.16 2.64 4.75
C GLY A 135 2.77 1.42 3.92
N THR A 136 3.72 0.73 3.29
CA THR A 136 3.47 -0.48 2.46
C THR A 136 2.65 -1.54 3.20
N GLU A 137 3.04 -1.86 4.44
CA GLU A 137 2.30 -2.84 5.25
C GLU A 137 0.86 -2.41 5.53
N ILE A 138 0.64 -1.11 5.74
CA ILE A 138 -0.69 -0.56 5.98
C ILE A 138 -1.53 -0.66 4.70
N ALA A 139 -0.95 -0.35 3.54
CA ALA A 139 -1.67 -0.41 2.26
C ALA A 139 -2.14 -1.83 1.99
N LEU A 140 -1.23 -2.80 2.14
CA LEU A 140 -1.54 -4.22 1.98
C LEU A 140 -2.60 -4.69 2.98
N ARG A 141 -2.53 -4.26 4.24
CA ARG A 141 -3.53 -4.59 5.26
C ARG A 141 -4.92 -4.04 4.90
N LEU A 142 -5.00 -2.80 4.42
CA LEU A 142 -6.26 -2.18 4.00
C LEU A 142 -6.87 -2.87 2.79
N LEU A 143 -6.05 -3.20 1.79
CA LEU A 143 -6.48 -3.94 0.60
C LEU A 143 -6.97 -5.35 0.95
N ASN A 144 -6.24 -6.06 1.82
CA ASN A 144 -6.65 -7.38 2.32
C ASN A 144 -7.95 -7.32 3.15
N ALA A 145 -8.26 -6.18 3.77
CA ALA A 145 -9.53 -5.93 4.45
C ALA A 145 -10.66 -5.51 3.49
N GLY A 146 -10.45 -5.57 2.17
CA GLY A 146 -11.44 -5.25 1.15
C GLY A 146 -11.65 -3.76 0.91
N ARG A 147 -10.74 -2.89 1.37
CA ARG A 147 -10.81 -1.46 1.05
C ARG A 147 -10.37 -1.22 -0.40
N SER A 148 -10.86 -0.14 -1.00
CA SER A 148 -10.45 0.24 -2.36
C SER A 148 -9.00 0.73 -2.38
N PRO A 149 -8.29 0.60 -3.51
CA PRO A 149 -6.94 1.12 -3.66
C PRO A 149 -6.83 2.61 -3.37
N ALA A 150 -7.81 3.41 -3.78
CA ALA A 150 -7.85 4.84 -3.48
C ALA A 150 -7.79 5.12 -1.97
N ILE A 151 -8.54 4.36 -1.16
CA ILE A 151 -8.51 4.48 0.31
C ILE A 151 -7.15 4.01 0.84
N ALA A 152 -6.65 2.87 0.35
CA ALA A 152 -5.40 2.29 0.81
C ALA A 152 -4.20 3.22 0.55
N VAL A 153 -4.10 3.79 -0.66
CA VAL A 153 -3.01 4.71 -1.05
C VAL A 153 -3.05 5.97 -0.19
N ARG A 154 -4.19 6.67 -0.13
CA ARG A 154 -4.31 7.91 0.66
C ARG A 154 -4.05 7.68 2.14
N SER A 155 -4.58 6.59 2.70
CA SER A 155 -4.37 6.28 4.11
C SER A 155 -2.90 5.96 4.39
N SER A 156 -2.25 5.18 3.53
CA SER A 156 -0.84 4.82 3.70
C SER A 156 0.13 5.98 3.49
N GLN A 157 -0.19 6.94 2.63
CA GLN A 157 0.54 8.21 2.51
C GLN A 157 0.40 9.03 3.81
N ALA A 158 -0.82 9.19 4.32
CA ALA A 158 -1.05 9.95 5.55
C ALA A 158 -0.31 9.33 6.74
N LEU A 159 -0.27 8.00 6.79
CA LEU A 159 0.21 7.21 7.92
C LEU A 159 1.68 6.85 7.87
N GLY A 160 2.32 6.76 6.71
CA GLY A 160 3.63 6.11 6.65
C GLY A 160 4.77 6.94 7.28
N ARG A 161 4.61 8.25 7.46
CA ARG A 161 5.47 9.06 8.37
C ARG A 161 5.42 8.63 9.84
N TYR A 162 4.39 7.87 10.22
CA TYR A 162 4.19 7.27 11.54
C TYR A 162 4.48 5.76 11.56
N SER A 163 5.09 5.21 10.50
CA SER A 163 5.45 3.79 10.39
C SER A 163 6.36 3.30 11.53
N TRP A 164 7.16 4.19 12.13
CA TRP A 164 8.01 3.86 13.27
C TRP A 164 7.24 3.78 14.61
N TRP A 165 5.97 4.19 14.66
CA TRP A 165 5.19 4.14 15.89
C TRP A 165 4.92 2.69 16.32
N PRO A 166 4.76 2.44 17.63
CA PRO A 166 4.23 1.17 18.14
C PRO A 166 2.96 0.72 17.41
N LYS A 167 2.85 -0.59 17.13
CA LYS A 167 1.72 -1.20 16.37
C LYS A 167 0.33 -0.77 16.85
N TRP A 168 0.14 -0.66 18.18
CA TRP A 168 -1.15 -0.27 18.75
C TRP A 168 -1.51 1.20 18.47
N LEU A 169 -0.54 2.10 18.34
CA LEU A 169 -0.78 3.48 17.91
C LEU A 169 -1.14 3.50 16.43
N GLN A 170 -0.41 2.72 15.61
CA GLN A 170 -0.72 2.61 14.18
C GLN A 170 -2.16 2.08 13.96
N GLU A 171 -2.64 1.15 14.78
CA GLU A 171 -4.04 0.69 14.77
C GLU A 171 -5.02 1.85 14.99
N ILE A 172 -4.84 2.64 16.06
CA ILE A 172 -5.71 3.78 16.38
C ILE A 172 -5.70 4.84 15.25
N VAL A 173 -4.51 5.21 14.76
CA VAL A 173 -4.43 6.21 13.67
C VAL A 173 -5.10 5.65 12.41
N THR A 174 -4.90 4.37 12.08
CA THR A 174 -5.53 3.74 10.91
C THR A 174 -7.05 3.79 11.02
N GLU A 175 -7.61 3.42 12.17
CA GLU A 175 -9.06 3.46 12.41
C GLU A 175 -9.63 4.87 12.23
N ARG A 176 -8.96 5.89 12.78
CA ARG A 176 -9.39 7.28 12.68
C ARG A 176 -9.23 7.86 11.27
N VAL A 177 -8.18 7.49 10.54
CA VAL A 177 -8.02 7.86 9.13
C VAL A 177 -9.16 7.28 8.30
N LEU A 178 -9.49 5.99 8.51
CA LEU A 178 -10.59 5.33 7.81
C LEU A 178 -11.96 5.94 8.16
N ALA A 179 -12.14 6.41 9.39
CA ALA A 179 -13.35 7.09 9.83
C ALA A 179 -13.41 8.56 9.38
N GLY A 180 -12.34 9.11 8.80
CA GLY A 180 -12.24 10.54 8.47
C GLY A 180 -12.20 11.46 9.70
N THR A 181 -11.85 10.92 10.87
CA THR A 181 -11.84 11.62 12.17
C THR A 181 -10.43 11.86 12.72
N LEU A 182 -9.39 11.65 11.90
CA LEU A 182 -8.03 11.96 12.30
C LEU A 182 -7.79 13.48 12.21
N ASP A 183 -7.72 14.14 13.36
CA ASP A 183 -7.36 15.55 13.49
C ASP A 183 -5.94 15.75 14.04
N ASN A 184 -5.43 16.99 13.92
CA ASN A 184 -4.10 17.37 14.38
C ASN A 184 -3.92 17.20 15.89
N GLU A 185 -4.98 17.40 16.68
CA GLU A 185 -4.94 17.24 18.14
C GLU A 185 -4.72 15.77 18.52
N THR A 186 -5.44 14.86 17.86
CA THR A 186 -5.28 13.42 18.03
C THR A 186 -3.87 12.97 17.62
N VAL A 187 -3.35 13.47 16.50
CA VAL A 187 -1.97 13.17 16.08
C VAL A 187 -0.96 13.66 17.11
N ALA A 188 -1.13 14.87 17.66
CA ALA A 188 -0.25 15.40 18.70
C ALA A 188 -0.29 14.54 19.97
N ALA A 189 -1.47 14.08 20.38
CA ALA A 189 -1.65 13.17 21.52
C ALA A 189 -0.93 11.83 21.31
N LEU A 190 -1.14 11.21 20.15
CA LEU A 190 -0.51 9.94 19.79
C LEU A 190 1.00 10.07 19.67
N LYS A 191 1.49 11.20 19.16
CA LYS A 191 2.93 11.53 19.11
C LYS A 191 3.52 11.59 20.52
N GLN A 192 2.83 12.22 21.48
CA GLN A 192 3.27 12.22 22.88
C GLN A 192 3.35 10.81 23.45
N CYS A 193 2.36 9.95 23.19
CA CYS A 193 2.41 8.53 23.59
C CYS A 193 3.60 7.78 22.96
N ALA A 194 3.89 8.03 21.68
CA ALA A 194 4.98 7.36 20.96
C ALA A 194 6.35 7.72 21.55
N PHE A 195 6.56 8.98 21.95
CA PHE A 195 7.82 9.45 22.53
C PHE A 195 7.92 9.26 24.06
N ALA A 196 6.82 9.01 24.75
CA ALA A 196 6.78 8.99 26.21
C ALA A 196 7.47 7.77 26.88
N GLY A 197 7.97 6.80 26.12
CA GLY A 197 8.64 5.62 26.69
C GLY A 197 7.74 4.83 27.64
N LEU A 198 6.44 4.73 27.32
CA LEU A 198 5.44 4.09 28.17
C LEU A 198 5.80 2.62 28.46
N SER A 199 5.62 2.19 29.71
CA SER A 199 5.70 0.77 30.04
C SER A 199 4.59 -0.03 29.35
N PRO A 200 4.71 -1.36 29.18
CA PRO A 200 3.65 -2.18 28.57
C PRO A 200 2.28 -2.04 29.25
N THR A 201 2.26 -1.82 30.58
CA THR A 201 1.02 -1.59 31.33
C THR A 201 0.43 -0.21 31.04
N GLN A 202 1.27 0.83 30.99
CA GLN A 202 0.83 2.18 30.65
C GLN A 202 0.34 2.27 29.19
N ALA A 203 1.00 1.60 28.26
CA ALA A 203 0.58 1.52 26.86
C ALA A 203 -0.77 0.81 26.70
N ARG A 204 -1.00 -0.30 27.44
CA ARG A 204 -2.31 -0.97 27.48
C ARG A 204 -3.39 -0.05 28.02
N MET A 205 -3.11 0.73 29.07
CA MET A 205 -4.09 1.66 29.59
C MET A 205 -4.37 2.82 28.64
N ALA A 206 -3.32 3.41 28.04
CA ALA A 206 -3.47 4.44 27.03
C ALA A 206 -4.39 3.94 25.92
N LYS A 207 -4.17 2.74 25.37
CA LYS A 207 -5.02 2.14 24.33
C LYS A 207 -6.50 2.11 24.76
N ARG A 208 -6.80 1.66 25.99
CA ARG A 208 -8.18 1.59 26.51
C ARG A 208 -8.81 2.97 26.73
N LEU A 209 -8.00 3.96 27.14
CA LEU A 209 -8.43 5.35 27.28
C LEU A 209 -8.71 6.01 25.92
N PHE A 210 -7.91 5.73 24.88
CA PHE A 210 -8.17 6.18 23.52
C PHE A 210 -9.49 5.63 22.95
N ASN A 211 -9.88 4.43 23.39
CA ASN A 211 -11.15 3.80 23.04
C ASN A 211 -12.33 4.31 23.90
N ALA A 212 -12.10 5.27 24.79
CA ALA A 212 -13.10 5.90 25.65
C ALA A 212 -13.92 4.90 26.48
N GLU A 213 -13.30 3.84 27.02
CA GLU A 213 -13.99 2.89 27.92
C GLU A 213 -14.55 3.63 29.15
N PRO A 214 -15.88 3.72 29.35
CA PRO A 214 -16.48 4.69 30.28
C PRO A 214 -16.01 4.52 31.74
N GLN A 215 -15.96 3.26 32.20
CA GLN A 215 -15.52 2.94 33.57
C GLN A 215 -14.06 3.33 33.80
N LEU A 216 -13.21 3.17 32.78
CA LEU A 216 -11.80 3.47 32.88
C LEU A 216 -11.53 4.97 32.80
N VAL A 217 -12.25 5.67 31.93
CA VAL A 217 -12.20 7.13 31.80
C VAL A 217 -12.56 7.76 33.15
N GLU A 218 -13.66 7.33 33.78
CA GLU A 218 -14.08 7.90 35.06
C GLU A 218 -13.07 7.58 36.17
N ALA A 219 -12.64 6.32 36.30
CA ALA A 219 -11.66 5.94 37.32
C ALA A 219 -10.32 6.70 37.18
N THR A 220 -9.91 6.97 35.94
CA THR A 220 -8.67 7.72 35.66
C THR A 220 -8.88 9.21 35.90
N ALA A 221 -10.04 9.78 35.55
CA ALA A 221 -10.40 11.16 35.84
C ALA A 221 -10.45 11.43 37.35
N SER A 222 -11.12 10.57 38.14
CA SER A 222 -11.14 10.70 39.60
C SER A 222 -9.73 10.64 40.21
N ARG A 223 -8.84 9.83 39.63
CA ARG A 223 -7.45 9.77 40.09
C ARG A 223 -6.68 11.06 39.77
N LEU A 224 -6.88 11.64 38.59
CA LEU A 224 -6.28 12.93 38.23
C LEU A 224 -6.76 14.04 39.19
N GLU A 225 -8.04 14.06 39.54
CA GLU A 225 -8.58 14.99 40.54
C GLU A 225 -7.91 14.83 41.90
N ASN A 226 -7.71 13.59 42.36
CA ASN A 226 -7.02 13.32 43.62
C ASN A 226 -5.54 13.74 43.61
N LEU A 227 -4.93 13.88 42.42
CA LEU A 227 -3.57 14.39 42.25
C LEU A 227 -3.52 15.92 42.04
N GLY A 228 -4.67 16.61 42.08
CA GLY A 228 -4.79 18.05 41.84
C GLY A 228 -4.91 18.46 40.37
N GLU A 229 -4.96 17.49 39.45
CA GLU A 229 -5.01 17.69 37.99
C GLU A 229 -6.46 17.83 37.48
N HIS A 230 -7.26 18.68 38.13
CA HIS A 230 -8.67 18.88 37.80
C HIS A 230 -8.93 19.25 36.32
N PRO A 231 -8.14 20.15 35.68
CA PRO A 231 -8.34 20.47 34.26
C PRO A 231 -8.10 19.28 33.34
N ALA A 232 -7.18 18.38 33.69
CA ALA A 232 -6.91 17.18 32.91
C ALA A 232 -8.04 16.14 33.06
N ALA A 233 -8.62 16.03 34.26
CA ALA A 233 -9.75 15.14 34.52
C ALA A 233 -10.99 15.54 33.72
N GLU A 234 -11.35 16.83 33.72
CA GLU A 234 -12.48 17.35 32.92
C GLU A 234 -12.27 17.10 31.43
N ARG A 235 -11.08 17.39 30.92
CA ARG A 235 -10.73 17.13 29.52
C ARG A 235 -10.84 15.65 29.18
N LEU A 236 -10.35 14.75 30.04
CA LEU A 236 -10.44 13.30 29.82
C LEU A 236 -11.91 12.83 29.74
N ARG A 237 -12.78 13.31 30.64
CA ARG A 237 -14.23 13.03 30.57
C ARG A 237 -14.89 13.58 29.32
N GLY A 238 -14.44 14.75 28.86
CA GLY A 238 -14.86 15.36 27.60
C GLY A 238 -14.34 14.64 26.34
N GLY A 239 -13.63 13.52 26.49
CA GLY A 239 -13.08 12.74 25.37
C GLY A 239 -11.83 13.38 24.73
N CYS A 240 -11.21 14.34 25.40
CA CYS A 240 -10.02 15.02 24.89
C CYS A 240 -8.83 14.07 24.84
N VAL A 241 -8.46 13.73 23.61
CA VAL A 241 -7.45 12.73 23.28
C VAL A 241 -6.04 13.14 23.74
N ALA A 242 -5.74 14.45 23.73
CA ALA A 242 -4.47 15.02 24.20
C ALA A 242 -4.15 14.68 25.66
N THR A 243 -5.17 14.42 26.48
CA THR A 243 -5.03 14.13 27.90
C THR A 243 -4.70 12.68 28.20
N VAL A 244 -4.88 11.78 27.23
CA VAL A 244 -4.67 10.33 27.40
C VAL A 244 -3.20 10.00 27.66
N ALA A 245 -2.28 10.64 26.94
CA ALA A 245 -0.84 10.42 27.11
C ALA A 245 -0.37 10.80 28.52
N PHE A 246 -0.83 11.95 29.01
CA PHE A 246 -0.56 12.43 30.36
C PHE A 246 -1.15 11.49 31.42
N ALA A 247 -2.43 11.16 31.29
CA ALA A 247 -3.15 10.29 32.20
C ALA A 247 -2.50 8.90 32.31
N ALA A 248 -2.08 8.31 31.18
CA ALA A 248 -1.47 6.99 31.15
C ALA A 248 -0.11 6.91 31.88
N ARG A 249 0.66 8.01 31.92
CA ARG A 249 1.96 8.06 32.63
C ARG A 249 1.83 8.12 34.15
N LEU A 250 0.73 8.70 34.63
CA LEU A 250 0.45 8.83 36.07
C LEU A 250 -0.07 7.53 36.70
N ILE A 251 -0.19 6.47 35.91
CA ILE A 251 -0.57 5.14 36.39
C ILE A 251 0.69 4.45 36.93
N PRO A 252 0.68 4.04 38.21
CA PRO A 252 1.77 3.25 38.79
C PRO A 252 1.93 1.94 38.01
N VAL A 253 3.18 1.58 37.72
CA VAL A 253 3.55 0.31 37.05
C VAL A 253 3.77 -0.77 38.09
#